data_AF-A0A2T5JXE2-F1
#
_entry.id   AF-A0A2T5JXE2-F1
#
_cell.length_a   1.000
_cell.length_b   1.000
_cell.length_c   1.000
_cell.angle_alpha   90.00
_cell.angle_beta   90.00
_cell.angle_gamma   90.00
#
_symmetry.space_group_name_H-M   'P 1'
#
loop_
_entity.id
_entity.type
_entity.pdbx_description
1 polymer ?
#
loop_
_entity_poly.entity_id
_entity_poly.type
_entity_poly.pdbx_seq_one_letter_code
_entity_poly.pdbx_strand_id
1 'polypeptide(L)'
;MVPPTLVLVHGFLGFSHWGPIEYFRGVRKMLLRADIHALIPEVPSAGSIAMRAEVLARRLFRTDAPAFALVGHSMGGLDARYMITHLDPDRRVKSLLTVATPHRGTPLATWFLKASGPIPAWIRHIGKPGLGELTPDARAAMPIPNREDVDYCSYASFRAIDELPFWLRPYGRIIPEDNDGMVPLSSAKWGKFRGAVRADHLEGIGWSIALPDARSRRPFNHLAFWSEVATAALAGAEGPTS
;
A
#
# COMPACT_ATOMS: atom_id res chain seq x y z
N MET A 1 13.80 25.21 -5.06
CA MET A 1 12.41 24.76 -4.84
C MET A 1 12.34 24.13 -3.45
N VAL A 2 11.22 24.29 -2.73
CA VAL A 2 11.01 23.57 -1.46
C VAL A 2 10.78 22.10 -1.79
N PRO A 3 11.47 21.15 -1.12
CA PRO A 3 11.32 19.73 -1.43
C PRO A 3 9.88 19.26 -1.16
N PRO A 4 9.40 18.25 -1.92
CA PRO A 4 8.07 17.69 -1.70
C PRO A 4 7.98 17.00 -0.34
N THR A 5 6.84 17.13 0.34
CA THR A 5 6.59 16.43 1.60
C THR A 5 6.26 14.97 1.33
N LEU A 6 7.01 14.04 1.95
CA LEU A 6 6.75 12.61 1.87
C LEU A 6 5.51 12.23 2.69
N VAL A 7 4.64 11.40 2.12
CA VAL A 7 3.43 10.89 2.76
C VAL A 7 3.37 9.37 2.67
N LEU A 8 3.22 8.67 3.80
CA LEU A 8 3.02 7.22 3.85
C LEU A 8 1.54 6.91 4.11
N VAL A 9 0.89 6.18 3.19
CA VAL A 9 -0.54 5.86 3.24
C VAL A 9 -0.72 4.37 3.51
N HIS A 10 -1.33 4.05 4.66
CA HIS A 10 -1.58 2.67 5.08
C HIS A 10 -2.76 2.03 4.31
N GLY A 11 -2.80 0.71 4.28
CA GLY A 11 -3.85 -0.06 3.62
C GLY A 11 -5.09 -0.35 4.45
N PHE A 12 -5.85 -1.33 3.97
CA PHE A 12 -7.06 -1.89 4.58
C PHE A 12 -6.74 -2.52 5.93
N LEU A 13 -7.60 -2.28 6.93
CA LEU A 13 -7.38 -2.59 8.35
C LEU A 13 -6.10 -1.99 8.96
N GLY A 14 -5.43 -1.09 8.25
CA GLY A 14 -4.30 -0.33 8.77
C GLY A 14 -4.74 0.78 9.74
N PHE A 15 -3.80 1.18 10.58
CA PHE A 15 -3.84 2.27 11.55
C PHE A 15 -2.44 2.91 11.56
N SER A 16 -2.24 4.15 11.99
CA SER A 16 -0.88 4.70 12.08
C SER A 16 -0.13 4.13 13.28
N HIS A 17 -0.75 4.13 14.46
CA HIS A 17 -0.25 3.46 15.66
C HIS A 17 -1.37 3.04 16.63
N TRP A 18 -1.18 1.91 17.32
CA TRP A 18 -1.98 1.52 18.47
C TRP A 18 -1.05 1.12 19.62
N GLY A 19 -0.87 2.03 20.58
CA GLY A 19 0.18 1.90 21.59
C GLY A 19 1.57 1.76 20.95
N PRO A 20 2.34 0.68 21.23
CA PRO A 20 3.66 0.45 20.62
C PRO A 20 3.61 -0.15 19.21
N ILE A 21 2.43 -0.48 18.69
CA ILE A 21 2.26 -1.16 17.40
C ILE A 21 2.15 -0.08 16.31
N GLU A 22 3.13 -0.04 15.42
CA GLU A 22 3.14 0.84 14.24
C GLU A 22 2.83 0.04 12.99
N TYR A 23 2.04 0.59 12.07
CA TYR A 23 1.84 -0.07 10.77
C TYR A 23 3.14 -0.15 9.97
N PHE A 24 3.79 0.99 9.74
CA PHE A 24 5.12 1.06 9.14
C PHE A 24 6.21 0.92 10.21
N ARG A 25 6.41 -0.29 10.74
CA ARG A 25 7.22 -0.53 11.94
C ARG A 25 8.65 -0.01 11.81
N GLY A 26 9.00 0.99 12.60
CA GLY A 26 10.33 1.60 12.64
C GLY A 26 10.67 2.47 11.42
N VAL A 27 9.80 2.56 10.41
CA VAL A 27 10.03 3.34 9.19
C VAL A 27 10.07 4.84 9.51
N ARG A 28 9.13 5.34 10.31
CA ARG A 28 9.15 6.74 10.76
C ARG A 28 10.48 7.11 11.42
N LYS A 29 10.94 6.27 12.36
CA LYS A 29 12.20 6.49 13.08
C LYS A 29 13.40 6.47 12.15
N MET A 30 13.40 5.56 11.17
CA MET A 30 14.46 5.47 10.17
C MET A 30 14.47 6.70 9.25
N LEU A 31 13.30 7.17 8.79
CA LEU A 31 13.20 8.37 7.94
C LEU A 31 13.67 9.62 8.69
N LEU A 32 13.28 9.78 9.95
CA LEU A 32 13.73 10.90 10.79
C LEU A 32 15.24 10.94 10.98
N ARG A 33 15.92 9.78 11.06
CA ARG A 33 17.39 9.73 11.13
C ARG A 33 18.06 10.16 9.82
N ALA A 34 17.34 10.12 8.71
CA ALA A 34 17.77 10.59 7.41
C ALA A 34 17.24 12.02 7.12
N ASP A 35 16.76 12.74 8.12
CA ASP A 35 16.17 14.09 8.00
C ASP A 35 14.91 14.16 7.11
N ILE A 36 14.21 13.03 6.95
CA ILE A 36 12.96 12.95 6.19
C ILE A 36 11.78 12.93 7.17
N HIS A 37 11.07 14.05 7.23
CA HIS A 37 9.89 14.24 8.08
C HIS A 37 8.60 13.81 7.37
N ALA A 38 8.33 12.50 7.33
CA ALA A 38 7.16 11.96 6.64
C ALA A 38 5.84 12.17 7.41
N LEU A 39 4.80 12.57 6.67
CA LEU A 39 3.41 12.53 7.13
C LEU A 39 2.87 11.09 7.04
N ILE A 40 2.16 10.64 8.07
CA ILE A 40 1.49 9.33 8.07
C ILE A 40 0.04 9.55 8.51
N PRO A 41 -0.83 10.01 7.59
CA PRO A 41 -2.21 10.35 7.92
C PRO A 41 -3.03 9.10 8.27
N GLU A 42 -3.92 9.25 9.26
CA GLU A 42 -4.92 8.24 9.63
C GLU A 42 -6.14 8.32 8.72
N VAL A 43 -6.52 7.20 8.10
CA VAL A 43 -7.74 7.07 7.29
C VAL A 43 -8.63 5.93 7.80
N PRO A 44 -9.95 5.93 7.53
CA PRO A 44 -10.86 4.88 8.02
C PRO A 44 -10.39 3.48 7.64
N SER A 45 -10.20 2.61 8.62
CA SER A 45 -9.53 1.31 8.45
C SER A 45 -10.22 0.38 7.44
N ALA A 46 -11.56 0.40 7.35
CA ALA A 46 -12.34 -0.44 6.44
C ALA A 46 -13.27 0.35 5.49
N GLY A 47 -12.99 1.65 5.32
CA GLY A 47 -13.77 2.51 4.42
C GLY A 47 -13.64 2.15 2.94
N SER A 48 -14.51 2.72 2.11
CA SER A 48 -14.34 2.66 0.66
C SER A 48 -13.11 3.47 0.25
N ILE A 49 -12.57 3.20 -0.93
CA ILE A 49 -11.47 3.92 -1.54
C ILE A 49 -11.80 5.42 -1.60
N ALA A 50 -13.01 5.77 -2.03
CA ALA A 50 -13.46 7.16 -2.08
C ALA A 50 -13.48 7.82 -0.68
N MET A 51 -14.09 7.18 0.32
CA MET A 51 -14.16 7.73 1.68
C MET A 51 -12.77 7.88 2.32
N ARG A 52 -11.89 6.90 2.10
CA ARG A 52 -10.50 6.94 2.58
C ARG A 52 -9.70 8.05 1.88
N ALA A 53 -9.86 8.20 0.56
CA ALA A 53 -9.24 9.25 -0.23
C ALA A 53 -9.73 10.66 0.16
N GLU A 54 -11.00 10.84 0.49
CA GLU A 54 -11.53 12.11 1.00
C GLU A 54 -10.92 12.50 2.34
N VAL A 55 -10.78 11.54 3.27
CA VAL A 55 -10.09 11.79 4.54
C VAL A 55 -8.62 12.11 4.31
N LEU A 56 -7.96 11.41 3.39
CA LEU A 56 -6.58 11.65 3.00
C LEU A 56 -6.40 13.08 2.46
N ALA A 57 -7.21 13.49 1.46
CA ALA A 57 -7.21 14.83 0.89
C ALA A 57 -7.38 15.91 1.96
N ARG A 58 -8.38 15.74 2.83
CA ARG A 58 -8.65 16.70 3.92
C ARG A 58 -7.47 16.86 4.88
N ARG A 59 -6.70 15.80 5.13
CA ARG A 59 -5.52 15.88 6.00
C ARG A 59 -4.32 16.51 5.30
N LEU A 60 -4.08 16.19 4.04
CA LEU A 60 -2.91 16.68 3.30
C LEU A 60 -3.07 18.14 2.86
N PHE A 61 -4.20 18.49 2.22
CA PHE A 61 -4.35 19.80 1.59
C PHE A 61 -4.64 20.94 2.57
N ARG A 62 -4.83 20.63 3.86
CA ARG A 62 -4.83 21.62 4.95
C ARG A 62 -3.42 22.03 5.42
N THR A 63 -2.39 21.31 4.98
CA THR A 63 -1.00 21.69 5.28
C THR A 63 -0.51 22.73 4.28
N ASP A 64 0.51 23.51 4.65
CA ASP A 64 1.16 24.48 3.76
C ASP A 64 2.21 23.85 2.82
N ALA A 65 2.30 22.51 2.78
CA ALA A 65 3.32 21.81 1.98
C ALA A 65 3.13 22.03 0.47
N PRO A 66 4.07 22.66 -0.25
CA PRO A 66 3.82 23.08 -1.64
C PRO A 66 3.59 21.92 -2.61
N ALA A 67 4.18 20.75 -2.33
CA ALA A 67 4.02 19.54 -3.12
C ALA A 67 4.12 18.29 -2.24
N PHE A 68 3.61 17.16 -2.74
CA PHE A 68 3.66 15.88 -2.05
C PHE A 68 4.23 14.75 -2.93
N ALA A 69 5.00 13.89 -2.28
CA ALA A 69 5.43 12.58 -2.79
C ALA A 69 4.73 11.49 -1.96
N LEU A 70 3.91 10.65 -2.60
CA LEU A 70 3.11 9.66 -1.88
C LEU A 70 3.71 8.28 -2.00
N VAL A 71 3.67 7.53 -0.90
CA VAL A 71 3.88 6.08 -0.90
C VAL A 71 2.66 5.39 -0.32
N GLY A 72 1.97 4.62 -1.16
CA GLY A 72 0.79 3.86 -0.76
C GLY A 72 1.08 2.37 -0.61
N HIS A 73 0.87 1.81 0.58
CA HIS A 73 0.94 0.36 0.79
C HIS A 73 -0.44 -0.28 0.67
N SER A 74 -0.54 -1.41 -0.02
CA SER A 74 -1.79 -2.17 -0.14
C SER A 74 -2.94 -1.28 -0.65
N MET A 75 -4.10 -1.26 0.00
CA MET A 75 -5.22 -0.37 -0.36
C MET A 75 -4.85 1.13 -0.35
N GLY A 76 -3.85 1.56 0.42
CA GLY A 76 -3.42 2.96 0.48
C GLY A 76 -2.97 3.52 -0.87
N GLY A 77 -2.46 2.65 -1.77
CA GLY A 77 -2.14 3.05 -3.15
C GLY A 77 -3.38 3.32 -4.00
N LEU A 78 -4.51 2.64 -3.74
CA LEU A 78 -5.79 2.93 -4.41
C LEU A 78 -6.40 4.23 -3.88
N ASP A 79 -6.34 4.46 -2.57
CA ASP A 79 -6.79 5.71 -1.95
C ASP A 79 -6.03 6.91 -2.53
N ALA A 80 -4.70 6.80 -2.62
CA ALA A 80 -3.85 7.82 -3.21
C ALA A 80 -4.19 8.07 -4.68
N ARG A 81 -4.37 7.02 -5.49
CA ARG A 81 -4.79 7.17 -6.90
C ARG A 81 -6.12 7.90 -7.00
N TYR A 82 -7.12 7.49 -6.23
CA TYR A 82 -8.44 8.13 -6.24
C TYR A 82 -8.35 9.60 -5.85
N MET A 83 -7.59 9.90 -4.80
CA MET A 83 -7.35 11.26 -4.33
C MET A 83 -6.69 12.13 -5.41
N ILE A 84 -5.65 11.62 -6.07
CA ILE A 84 -4.94 12.34 -7.15
C ILE A 84 -5.88 12.66 -8.32
N THR A 85 -6.71 11.70 -8.71
CA THR A 85 -7.60 11.82 -9.86
C THR A 85 -8.77 12.77 -9.59
N HIS A 86 -9.34 12.74 -8.38
CA HIS A 86 -10.63 13.39 -8.11
C HIS A 86 -10.58 14.52 -7.09
N LEU A 87 -9.54 14.60 -6.25
CA LEU A 87 -9.52 15.43 -5.04
C LEU A 87 -8.28 16.32 -4.91
N ASP A 88 -7.38 16.34 -5.90
CA ASP A 88 -6.17 17.19 -5.93
C ASP A 88 -6.25 18.24 -7.06
N PRO A 89 -7.13 19.26 -6.95
CA PRO A 89 -7.35 20.26 -8.00
C PRO A 89 -6.12 21.15 -8.23
N ASP A 90 -5.35 21.41 -7.19
CA ASP A 90 -4.14 22.24 -7.24
C ASP A 90 -2.91 21.48 -7.76
N ARG A 91 -3.08 20.19 -8.09
CA ARG A 91 -2.03 19.32 -8.64
C ARG A 91 -0.78 19.28 -7.76
N ARG A 92 -0.97 19.23 -6.44
CA ARG A 92 0.11 19.26 -5.45
C ARG A 92 0.81 17.91 -5.33
N VAL A 93 0.16 16.81 -5.69
CA VAL A 93 0.83 15.51 -5.75
C VAL A 93 1.67 15.41 -7.02
N LYS A 94 2.95 15.09 -6.88
CA LYS A 94 3.91 14.99 -8.01
C LYS A 94 4.37 13.56 -8.29
N SER A 95 4.35 12.70 -7.28
CA SER A 95 4.64 11.27 -7.45
C SER A 95 3.75 10.39 -6.57
N LEU A 96 3.51 9.17 -7.05
CA LEU A 96 2.92 8.09 -6.27
C LEU A 96 3.71 6.80 -6.53
N LEU A 97 4.32 6.27 -5.47
CA LEU A 97 4.92 4.95 -5.45
C LEU A 97 4.02 3.99 -4.67
N THR A 98 3.58 2.90 -5.29
CA THR A 98 2.75 1.89 -4.62
C THR A 98 3.56 0.65 -4.24
N VAL A 99 3.26 0.08 -3.07
CA VAL A 99 3.87 -1.16 -2.59
C VAL A 99 2.76 -2.17 -2.33
N ALA A 100 2.79 -3.29 -3.04
CA ALA A 100 1.82 -4.38 -2.86
C ALA A 100 0.34 -3.95 -3.01
N THR A 101 0.07 -2.93 -3.83
CA THR A 101 -1.29 -2.41 -4.03
C THR A 101 -2.08 -3.27 -5.00
N PRO A 102 -3.31 -3.73 -4.68
CA PRO A 102 -4.13 -4.51 -5.59
C PRO A 102 -4.79 -3.60 -6.67
N HIS A 103 -4.01 -3.09 -7.62
CA HIS A 103 -4.51 -2.14 -8.63
C HIS A 103 -5.65 -2.70 -9.48
N ARG A 104 -5.66 -4.03 -9.68
CA ARG A 104 -6.68 -4.80 -10.41
C ARG A 104 -7.48 -5.71 -9.48
N GLY A 105 -7.46 -5.42 -8.19
CA GLY A 105 -8.12 -6.21 -7.15
C GLY A 105 -7.35 -7.48 -6.79
N THR A 106 -7.92 -8.29 -5.89
CA THR A 106 -7.39 -9.59 -5.48
C THR A 106 -8.50 -10.63 -5.45
N PRO A 107 -8.32 -11.84 -6.03
CA PRO A 107 -9.27 -12.94 -5.92
C PRO A 107 -9.63 -13.27 -4.46
N LEU A 108 -8.71 -13.00 -3.53
CA LEU A 108 -8.93 -13.20 -2.10
C LEU A 108 -10.08 -12.35 -1.57
N ALA A 109 -10.28 -11.13 -2.08
CA ALA A 109 -11.41 -10.29 -1.69
C ALA A 109 -12.75 -10.92 -2.10
N THR A 110 -12.82 -11.46 -3.32
CA THR A 110 -13.99 -12.21 -3.80
C THR A 110 -14.24 -13.44 -2.93
N TRP A 111 -13.19 -14.16 -2.57
CA TRP A 111 -13.29 -15.31 -1.68
C TRP A 111 -13.82 -14.93 -0.29
N PHE A 112 -13.29 -13.88 0.36
CA PHE A 112 -13.80 -13.43 1.66
C PHE A 112 -15.28 -13.01 1.60
N LEU A 113 -15.73 -12.42 0.48
CA LEU A 113 -17.13 -12.04 0.30
C LEU A 113 -18.06 -13.24 0.07
N LYS A 114 -17.56 -14.30 -0.58
CA LYS A 114 -18.30 -15.53 -0.90
C LYS A 114 -18.19 -16.62 0.17
N ALA A 115 -17.18 -16.57 1.03
CA ALA A 115 -16.94 -17.57 2.06
C ALA A 115 -18.18 -17.73 2.96
N SER A 116 -18.80 -18.91 2.86
CA SER A 116 -19.81 -19.45 3.75
C SER A 116 -19.13 -20.57 4.55
N GLY A 117 -18.77 -20.31 5.80
CA GLY A 117 -18.00 -21.23 6.63
C GLY A 117 -17.69 -20.65 8.02
N PRO A 118 -16.85 -21.31 8.84
CA PRO A 118 -16.57 -20.90 10.23
C PRO A 118 -15.75 -19.60 10.36
N ILE A 119 -15.42 -18.95 9.25
CA ILE A 119 -14.86 -17.59 9.24
C ILE A 119 -15.96 -16.68 9.75
N PRO A 120 -15.77 -16.02 10.91
CA PRO A 120 -16.88 -15.33 11.54
C PRO A 120 -17.47 -14.25 10.62
N ALA A 121 -18.80 -14.20 10.54
CA ALA A 121 -19.55 -13.21 9.74
C ALA A 121 -19.13 -11.75 10.02
N TRP A 122 -18.53 -11.48 11.20
CA TRP A 122 -17.99 -10.17 11.55
C TRP A 122 -16.86 -9.71 10.61
N ILE A 123 -16.03 -10.60 10.04
CA ILE A 123 -14.98 -10.21 9.07
C ILE A 123 -15.61 -9.62 7.80
N ARG A 124 -16.76 -10.15 7.37
CA ARG A 124 -17.52 -9.65 6.21
C ARG A 124 -18.24 -8.33 6.51
N HIS A 125 -18.64 -8.10 7.77
CA HIS A 125 -19.35 -6.89 8.18
C HIS A 125 -18.42 -5.73 8.53
N ILE A 126 -17.31 -5.99 9.23
CA ILE A 126 -16.30 -4.97 9.57
C ILE A 126 -15.56 -4.54 8.31
N GLY A 127 -15.35 -5.44 7.35
CA GLY A 127 -14.58 -5.14 6.15
C GLY A 127 -15.33 -4.42 5.02
N LYS A 128 -16.65 -4.23 5.14
CA LYS A 128 -17.44 -3.50 4.14
C LYS A 128 -17.51 -2.01 4.51
N PRO A 129 -17.39 -1.09 3.54
CA PRO A 129 -17.42 -1.33 2.10
C PRO A 129 -16.07 -1.66 1.43
N GLY A 130 -14.92 -1.42 2.08
CA GLY A 130 -13.60 -1.51 1.45
C GLY A 130 -13.30 -2.86 0.76
N LEU A 131 -13.63 -3.98 1.39
CA LEU A 131 -13.41 -5.32 0.84
C LEU A 131 -14.16 -5.56 -0.48
N GLY A 132 -15.35 -4.96 -0.65
CA GLY A 132 -16.13 -5.06 -1.88
C GLY A 132 -15.40 -4.46 -3.08
N GLU A 133 -14.75 -3.32 -2.87
CA GLU A 133 -14.04 -2.59 -3.90
C GLU A 133 -12.69 -3.23 -4.27
N LEU A 134 -12.13 -4.08 -3.41
CA LEU A 134 -10.88 -4.80 -3.66
C LEU A 134 -11.05 -6.05 -4.53
N THR A 135 -12.27 -6.39 -4.94
CA THR A 135 -12.50 -7.48 -5.90
C THR A 135 -12.01 -7.13 -7.30
N PRO A 136 -11.55 -8.11 -8.11
CA PRO A 136 -11.17 -7.85 -9.50
C PRO A 136 -12.33 -7.26 -10.33
N ASP A 137 -13.54 -7.79 -10.14
CA ASP A 137 -14.75 -7.31 -10.84
C ASP A 137 -15.04 -5.84 -10.51
N ALA A 138 -14.99 -5.45 -9.24
CA ALA A 138 -15.21 -4.06 -8.85
C ALA A 138 -14.11 -3.12 -9.38
N ARG A 139 -12.84 -3.55 -9.39
CA ARG A 139 -11.74 -2.74 -9.95
C ARG A 139 -11.79 -2.62 -11.46
N ALA A 140 -12.27 -3.65 -12.16
CA ALA A 140 -12.50 -3.61 -13.60
C ALA A 140 -13.69 -2.69 -13.95
N ALA A 141 -14.77 -2.73 -13.17
CA ALA A 141 -15.96 -1.90 -13.39
C ALA A 141 -15.74 -0.41 -13.09
N MET A 142 -14.88 -0.08 -12.14
CA MET A 142 -14.57 1.30 -11.74
C MET A 142 -13.05 1.56 -11.75
N PRO A 143 -12.45 1.68 -12.94
CA PRO A 143 -11.02 1.98 -13.07
C PRO A 143 -10.72 3.40 -12.56
N ILE A 144 -9.55 3.58 -11.94
CA ILE A 144 -9.06 4.89 -11.49
C ILE A 144 -7.97 5.36 -12.48
N PRO A 145 -8.23 6.31 -13.39
CA PRO A 145 -7.23 6.72 -14.38
C PRO A 145 -6.04 7.42 -13.73
N ASN A 146 -4.87 7.34 -14.37
CA ASN A 146 -3.70 8.13 -13.97
C ASN A 146 -3.85 9.58 -14.42
N ARG A 147 -3.25 10.52 -13.67
CA ARG A 147 -3.08 11.91 -14.08
C ARG A 147 -1.70 12.09 -14.73
N GLU A 148 -1.61 12.75 -15.87
CA GLU A 148 -0.36 12.79 -16.68
C GLU A 148 0.81 13.52 -16.02
N ASP A 149 0.54 14.45 -15.10
CA ASP A 149 1.52 15.25 -14.36
C ASP A 149 2.06 14.57 -13.09
N VAL A 150 1.77 13.28 -12.90
CA VAL A 150 2.21 12.51 -11.72
C VAL A 150 3.09 11.34 -12.15
N ASP A 151 4.26 11.21 -11.51
CA ASP A 151 5.11 10.03 -11.70
C ASP A 151 4.57 8.83 -10.90
N TYR A 152 4.07 7.82 -11.60
CA TYR A 152 3.57 6.59 -10.99
C TYR A 152 4.61 5.47 -11.05
N CYS A 153 5.02 4.97 -9.89
CA CYS A 153 5.91 3.83 -9.72
C CYS A 153 5.24 2.72 -8.89
N SER A 154 5.71 1.49 -9.02
CA SER A 154 5.25 0.39 -8.13
C SER A 154 6.33 -0.63 -7.82
N TYR A 155 6.25 -1.21 -6.62
CA TYR A 155 6.87 -2.47 -6.24
C TYR A 155 5.79 -3.52 -5.96
N ALA A 156 6.04 -4.73 -6.43
CA ALA A 156 5.31 -5.92 -6.01
C ALA A 156 6.06 -6.63 -4.88
N SER A 157 5.37 -7.50 -4.16
CA SER A 157 5.96 -8.45 -3.24
C SER A 157 5.46 -9.85 -3.55
N PHE A 158 6.26 -10.86 -3.26
CA PHE A 158 5.83 -12.25 -3.34
C PHE A 158 6.66 -13.16 -2.42
N ARG A 159 6.08 -14.30 -2.07
CA ARG A 159 6.77 -15.46 -1.52
C ARG A 159 6.19 -16.74 -2.08
N ALA A 160 7.02 -17.77 -2.19
CA ALA A 160 6.53 -19.12 -2.43
C ALA A 160 5.54 -19.53 -1.31
N ILE A 161 4.55 -20.36 -1.65
CA ILE A 161 3.47 -20.73 -0.72
C ILE A 161 4.00 -21.44 0.54
N ASP A 162 5.08 -22.20 0.43
CA ASP A 162 5.75 -22.86 1.55
C ASP A 162 6.58 -21.89 2.41
N GLU A 163 6.99 -20.74 1.88
CA GLU A 163 7.65 -19.67 2.64
C GLU A 163 6.68 -18.73 3.35
N LEU A 164 5.40 -18.74 2.98
CA LEU A 164 4.38 -17.96 3.69
C LEU A 164 4.20 -18.50 5.12
N PRO A 165 3.97 -17.62 6.12
CA PRO A 165 3.54 -18.03 7.45
C PRO A 165 2.34 -18.98 7.36
N PHE A 166 2.30 -19.99 8.24
CA PHE A 166 1.32 -21.09 8.12
C PHE A 166 -0.14 -20.62 7.98
N TRP A 167 -0.48 -19.48 8.61
CA TRP A 167 -1.82 -18.87 8.58
C TRP A 167 -2.11 -18.04 7.30
N LEU A 168 -1.08 -17.58 6.57
CA LEU A 168 -1.22 -16.95 5.25
C LEU A 168 -1.29 -17.96 4.11
N ARG A 169 -0.75 -19.18 4.29
CA ARG A 169 -0.73 -20.21 3.24
C ARG A 169 -2.11 -20.52 2.64
N PRO A 170 -3.20 -20.66 3.42
CA PRO A 170 -4.53 -20.89 2.86
C PRO A 170 -4.97 -19.76 1.93
N TYR A 171 -4.65 -18.50 2.26
CA TYR A 171 -5.01 -17.33 1.46
C TYR A 171 -4.16 -17.22 0.20
N GLY A 172 -2.84 -17.44 0.30
CA GLY A 172 -1.95 -17.44 -0.86
C GLY A 172 -2.31 -18.51 -1.89
N ARG A 173 -2.85 -19.67 -1.47
CA ARG A 173 -3.31 -20.74 -2.38
C ARG A 173 -4.57 -20.40 -3.16
N ILE A 174 -5.35 -19.40 -2.74
CA ILE A 174 -6.54 -18.93 -3.46
C ILE A 174 -6.13 -18.12 -4.71
N ILE A 175 -4.94 -17.53 -4.68
CA ILE A 175 -4.42 -16.70 -5.77
C ILE A 175 -3.62 -17.61 -6.71
N PRO A 176 -4.06 -17.84 -7.96
CA PRO A 176 -3.47 -18.82 -8.88
C PRO A 176 -2.23 -18.27 -9.61
N GLU A 177 -1.42 -17.46 -8.92
CA GLU A 177 -0.18 -16.87 -9.43
C GLU A 177 0.74 -16.50 -8.25
N ASP A 178 1.97 -16.06 -8.55
CA ASP A 178 2.87 -15.51 -7.53
C ASP A 178 2.21 -14.37 -6.76
N ASN A 179 2.29 -14.41 -5.43
CA ASN A 179 1.63 -13.46 -4.56
C ASN A 179 2.35 -13.33 -3.21
N ASP A 180 2.00 -12.30 -2.46
CA ASP A 180 2.54 -12.03 -1.12
C ASP A 180 1.66 -12.57 0.02
N GLY A 181 0.73 -13.47 -0.31
CA GLY A 181 -0.29 -14.00 0.60
C GLY A 181 -1.61 -13.24 0.56
N MET A 182 -1.66 -12.03 -0.04
CA MET A 182 -2.88 -11.20 -0.10
C MET A 182 -3.16 -10.63 -1.49
N VAL A 183 -2.12 -10.21 -2.21
CA VAL A 183 -2.21 -9.48 -3.48
C VAL A 183 -1.45 -10.25 -4.57
N PRO A 184 -2.08 -10.48 -5.73
CA PRO A 184 -1.39 -11.09 -6.87
C PRO A 184 -0.30 -10.16 -7.41
N LEU A 185 0.83 -10.74 -7.83
CA LEU A 185 1.97 -9.99 -8.37
C LEU A 185 1.58 -9.20 -9.63
N SER A 186 0.71 -9.75 -10.48
CA SER A 186 0.16 -9.04 -11.65
C SER A 186 -0.66 -7.80 -11.26
N SER A 187 -1.40 -7.87 -10.15
CA SER A 187 -2.25 -6.79 -9.65
C SER A 187 -1.42 -5.67 -9.01
N ALA A 188 -0.28 -6.00 -8.42
CA ALA A 188 0.66 -5.03 -7.84
C ALA A 188 1.42 -4.19 -8.88
N LYS A 189 1.61 -4.70 -10.11
CA LYS A 189 2.30 -3.98 -11.18
C LYS A 189 1.48 -2.78 -11.69
N TRP A 190 2.03 -1.58 -11.56
CA TRP A 190 1.43 -0.33 -12.04
C TRP A 190 2.46 0.73 -12.41
N GLY A 191 2.14 1.57 -13.41
CA GLY A 191 3.05 2.63 -13.86
C GLY A 191 4.43 2.08 -14.23
N LYS A 192 5.48 2.80 -13.82
CA LYS A 192 6.87 2.33 -13.91
C LYS A 192 7.12 1.26 -12.85
N PHE A 193 7.07 0.00 -13.26
CA PHE A 193 7.30 -1.13 -12.36
C PHE A 193 8.79 -1.23 -12.01
N ARG A 194 9.11 -1.09 -10.72
CA ARG A 194 10.49 -1.06 -10.20
C ARG A 194 11.03 -2.43 -9.80
N GLY A 195 10.16 -3.41 -9.60
CA GLY A 195 10.55 -4.79 -9.31
C GLY A 195 9.63 -5.49 -8.30
N ALA A 196 9.94 -6.75 -8.03
CA ALA A 196 9.26 -7.56 -7.03
C ALA A 196 10.25 -7.92 -5.91
N VAL A 197 9.88 -7.67 -4.66
CA VAL A 197 10.68 -8.04 -3.49
C VAL A 197 10.19 -9.36 -2.88
N ARG A 198 11.12 -10.17 -2.37
CA ARG A 198 10.79 -11.44 -1.70
C ARG A 198 10.36 -11.20 -0.26
N ALA A 199 9.10 -10.83 -0.07
CA ALA A 199 8.47 -10.54 1.20
C ALA A 199 7.00 -10.95 1.15
N ASP A 200 6.44 -11.39 2.28
CA ASP A 200 4.99 -11.49 2.42
C ASP A 200 4.38 -10.10 2.74
N HIS A 201 3.04 -10.00 2.66
CA HIS A 201 2.34 -8.72 2.75
C HIS A 201 2.58 -7.99 4.09
N LEU A 202 2.86 -8.71 5.19
CA LEU A 202 3.15 -8.11 6.49
C LEU A 202 4.63 -7.83 6.69
N GLU A 203 5.50 -8.67 6.16
CA GLU A 203 6.95 -8.40 6.16
C GLU A 203 7.29 -7.11 5.43
N GLY A 204 6.55 -6.79 4.37
CA GLY A 204 6.69 -5.53 3.64
C GLY A 204 6.59 -4.30 4.54
N ILE A 205 5.87 -4.37 5.67
CA ILE A 205 5.71 -3.27 6.64
C ILE A 205 6.41 -3.53 7.98
N GLY A 206 7.27 -4.55 8.04
CA GLY A 206 8.15 -4.84 9.19
C GLY A 206 7.61 -5.84 10.20
N TRP A 207 6.49 -6.50 9.91
CA TRP A 207 5.90 -7.53 10.75
C TRP A 207 6.19 -8.92 10.18
N SER A 208 7.12 -9.66 10.80
CA SER A 208 7.40 -11.07 10.44
C SER A 208 6.99 -11.98 11.58
N ILE A 209 5.94 -12.79 11.35
CA ILE A 209 5.34 -13.70 12.36
C ILE A 209 5.86 -15.15 12.19
N ALA A 210 6.54 -15.45 11.09
CA ALA A 210 7.18 -16.75 10.89
C ALA A 210 8.60 -16.79 11.46
N LEU A 211 9.11 -18.02 11.67
CA LEU A 211 10.47 -18.24 12.16
C LEU A 211 11.51 -17.65 11.18
N PRO A 212 12.61 -17.05 11.68
CA PRO A 212 13.71 -16.62 10.84
C PRO A 212 14.25 -17.77 9.98
N ASP A 213 14.58 -17.46 8.73
CA ASP A 213 15.15 -18.43 7.80
C ASP A 213 16.09 -17.72 6.83
N ALA A 214 17.37 -18.06 6.91
CA ALA A 214 18.42 -17.47 6.08
C ALA A 214 18.24 -17.82 4.59
N ARG A 215 17.70 -18.99 4.25
CA ARG A 215 17.51 -19.43 2.85
C ARG A 215 16.46 -18.59 2.13
N SER A 216 15.39 -18.24 2.85
CA SER A 216 14.33 -17.35 2.37
C SER A 216 14.55 -15.87 2.71
N ARG A 217 15.72 -15.53 3.28
CA ARG A 217 16.09 -14.17 3.74
C ARG A 217 15.01 -13.54 4.63
N ARG A 218 14.55 -14.31 5.63
CA ARG A 218 13.54 -13.92 6.63
C ARG A 218 14.21 -13.59 7.97
N PRO A 219 13.91 -12.44 8.62
CA PRO A 219 12.95 -11.41 8.18
C PRO A 219 13.48 -10.59 7.00
N PHE A 220 12.55 -10.17 6.14
CA PHE A 220 12.85 -9.19 5.09
C PHE A 220 13.40 -7.89 5.69
N ASN A 221 14.44 -7.30 5.08
CA ASN A 221 15.00 -6.01 5.52
C ASN A 221 14.10 -4.86 5.05
N HIS A 222 12.95 -4.71 5.71
CA HIS A 222 11.94 -3.72 5.35
C HIS A 222 12.43 -2.28 5.53
N LEU A 223 13.32 -1.99 6.48
CA LEU A 223 13.83 -0.63 6.69
C LEU A 223 14.68 -0.17 5.50
N ALA A 224 15.61 -1.00 5.01
CA ALA A 224 16.38 -0.66 3.82
C ALA A 224 15.46 -0.47 2.60
N PHE A 225 14.47 -1.34 2.44
CA PHE A 225 13.48 -1.22 1.38
C PHE A 225 12.65 0.06 1.46
N TRP A 226 12.14 0.43 2.63
CA TRP A 226 11.37 1.67 2.81
C TRP A 226 12.23 2.93 2.66
N SER A 227 13.52 2.86 2.97
CA SER A 227 14.46 3.94 2.62
C SER A 227 14.55 4.13 1.11
N GLU A 228 14.75 3.06 0.34
CA GLU A 228 14.79 3.10 -1.12
C GLU A 228 13.47 3.63 -1.71
N VAL A 229 12.35 3.12 -1.21
CA VAL A 229 11.00 3.54 -1.63
C VAL A 229 10.75 5.02 -1.35
N ALA A 230 11.13 5.52 -0.17
CA ALA A 230 10.99 6.93 0.18
C ALA A 230 11.82 7.84 -0.73
N THR A 231 13.10 7.51 -0.93
CA THR A 231 13.99 8.25 -1.83
C THR A 231 13.48 8.22 -3.27
N ALA A 232 13.01 7.07 -3.75
CA ALA A 232 12.44 6.94 -5.08
C ALA A 232 11.18 7.79 -5.28
N ALA A 233 10.28 7.84 -4.29
CA ALA A 233 9.08 8.66 -4.35
C ALA A 233 9.43 10.16 -4.37
N LEU A 234 10.35 10.60 -3.50
CA LEU A 234 10.83 11.98 -3.46
C LEU A 234 11.48 12.40 -4.79
N ALA A 235 12.39 11.58 -5.32
CA ALA A 235 13.05 11.84 -6.60
C ALA A 235 12.04 11.93 -7.75
N GLY A 236 11.01 11.06 -7.78
CA GLY A 236 9.95 11.13 -8.78
C GLY A 236 9.13 12.43 -8.70
N ALA A 237 9.03 13.06 -7.53
CA ALA A 237 8.29 14.30 -7.33
C ALA A 237 9.10 15.57 -7.69
N GLU A 238 10.43 15.50 -7.71
CA GLU A 238 11.30 16.62 -8.09
C GLU A 238 11.40 16.80 -9.62
N GLY A 239 11.03 15.77 -10.39
CA GLY A 239 11.15 15.75 -11.85
C GLY A 239 12.59 15.44 -12.32
N PRO A 240 12.84 15.35 -13.64
CA PRO A 240 14.20 15.23 -14.13
C PRO A 240 14.99 16.47 -13.73
N THR A 241 16.12 16.29 -13.04
CA THR A 241 17.12 17.33 -12.84
C THR A 241 17.57 17.81 -14.21
N SER A 242 17.23 19.04 -14.55
CA SER A 242 17.64 19.74 -15.78
C SER A 242 19.15 19.76 -15.96
#